data_AF-A0AAN7GVM1-F1
#
_entry.id   AF-A0AAN7GVM1-F1
#
_cell.length_a   1.000
_cell.length_b   1.000
_cell.length_c   1.000
_cell.angle_alpha   90.00
_cell.angle_beta   90.00
_cell.angle_gamma   90.00
#
_symmetry.space_group_name_H-M   'P 1'
#
loop_
_entity.id
_entity.type
_entity.pdbx_description
1 polymer ?
#
loop_
_entity_poly.entity_id
_entity_poly.type
_entity_poly.pdbx_seq_one_letter_code
_entity_poly.pdbx_strand_id
1 'polypeptide(L)'
;MEISRVSLSLMSKNIQVFYYAPKMPEIRNGQKLLSRGEFHAAAHITKLLRLRMLSTSSGQSGASVSDKTNCFVLLFGTLDGSVVCVAPLDELTFQKFLMLLD
;
A
#
# COMPACT_ATOMS: atom_id res chain seq x y z
N MET A 1 -13.28 7.14 8.64
CA MET A 1 -12.39 5.97 8.51
C MET A 1 -12.19 5.74 7.03
N GLU A 2 -11.02 6.11 6.52
CA GLU A 2 -10.62 5.90 5.14
C GLU A 2 -9.96 4.53 5.05
N ILE A 3 -10.41 3.66 4.13
CA ILE A 3 -9.95 2.27 4.06
C ILE A 3 -9.24 2.08 2.72
N SER A 4 -7.93 1.92 2.76
CA SER A 4 -7.17 1.42 1.61
C SER A 4 -7.38 -0.09 1.49
N ARG A 5 -7.77 -0.55 0.30
CA ARG A 5 -7.93 -1.97 -0.03
C ARG A 5 -6.94 -2.32 -1.13
N VAL A 6 -6.12 -3.35 -0.92
CA VAL A 6 -5.26 -3.87 -1.99
C VAL A 6 -5.92 -5.10 -2.56
N SER A 7 -6.02 -5.15 -3.88
CA SER A 7 -6.48 -6.34 -4.61
C SER A 7 -5.35 -6.87 -5.49
N LEU A 8 -5.43 -8.17 -5.75
CA LEU A 8 -4.45 -8.89 -6.53
C LEU A 8 -5.11 -9.47 -7.76
N SER A 9 -4.47 -9.31 -8.91
CA SER A 9 -4.85 -10.00 -10.14
C SER A 9 -3.85 -11.12 -10.42
N LEU A 10 -4.33 -12.36 -10.31
CA LEU A 10 -3.50 -13.57 -10.47
C LEU A 10 -3.04 -13.77 -11.92
N MET A 11 -3.87 -13.38 -12.90
CA MET A 11 -3.58 -13.57 -14.32
C MET A 11 -2.57 -12.57 -14.88
N SER A 12 -2.63 -11.32 -14.41
CA SER A 12 -1.73 -10.27 -14.89
C SER A 12 -0.45 -10.11 -14.05
N LYS A 13 -0.33 -10.84 -12.94
CA LYS A 13 0.76 -10.69 -11.96
C LYS A 13 0.87 -9.24 -11.44
N ASN A 14 -0.23 -8.50 -11.47
CA ASN A 14 -0.27 -7.11 -11.03
C ASN A 14 -0.87 -7.01 -9.63
N ILE A 15 -0.25 -6.16 -8.83
CA ILE A 15 -0.74 -5.70 -7.54
C ILE A 15 -1.42 -4.36 -7.80
N GLN A 16 -2.71 -4.25 -7.48
CA GLN A 16 -3.45 -3.01 -7.66
C GLN A 16 -3.94 -2.48 -6.31
N VAL A 17 -3.60 -1.23 -6.05
CA VAL A 17 -3.99 -0.54 -4.82
C VAL A 17 -5.24 0.28 -5.07
N PHE A 18 -6.28 -0.04 -4.34
CA PHE A 18 -7.55 0.67 -4.35
C PHE A 18 -7.78 1.43 -3.06
N TYR A 19 -8.58 2.47 -3.17
CA TYR A 19 -8.89 3.35 -2.07
C TYR A 19 -10.40 3.56 -1.97
N TYR A 20 -10.93 3.47 -0.75
CA TYR A 20 -12.33 3.72 -0.44
C TYR A 20 -12.50 5.12 0.17
N ALA A 21 -13.14 6.01 -0.58
CA ALA A 21 -13.38 7.40 -0.19
C ALA A 21 -14.89 7.74 -0.22
N PRO A 22 -15.71 7.20 0.70
CA PRO A 22 -17.17 7.34 0.62
C PRO A 22 -17.68 8.78 0.64
N LYS A 23 -16.87 9.72 1.13
CA LYS A 23 -17.19 11.14 1.25
C LYS A 23 -16.86 11.95 -0.01
N MET A 24 -16.21 11.35 -1.01
CA MET A 24 -15.85 12.02 -2.26
C MET A 24 -17.08 12.03 -3.19
N PRO A 25 -17.52 13.20 -3.68
CA PRO A 25 -18.77 13.33 -4.44
C PRO A 25 -18.75 12.58 -5.78
N GLU A 26 -17.56 12.34 -6.33
CA GLU A 26 -17.33 11.59 -7.57
C GLU A 26 -17.53 10.07 -7.42
N ILE A 27 -17.56 9.57 -6.18
CA ILE A 27 -17.80 8.16 -5.89
C ILE A 27 -19.30 7.97 -5.72
N ARG A 28 -19.90 7.20 -6.63
CA ARG A 28 -21.33 6.84 -6.67
C ARG A 28 -21.78 6.19 -5.36
N ASN A 29 -22.16 7.01 -4.38
CA ASN A 29 -22.67 6.63 -3.07
C ASN A 29 -21.84 5.57 -2.32
N GLY A 30 -20.50 5.64 -2.42
CA GLY A 30 -19.62 4.66 -1.77
C GLY A 30 -19.63 3.26 -2.41
N GLN A 31 -20.07 3.10 -3.65
CA GLN A 31 -20.06 1.80 -4.35
C GLN A 31 -18.82 1.58 -5.24
N LYS A 32 -18.05 2.65 -5.52
CA LYS A 32 -16.88 2.59 -6.40
C LYS A 32 -15.59 2.71 -5.59
N LEU A 33 -14.66 1.80 -5.85
CA LEU A 33 -13.27 1.91 -5.39
C LEU A 33 -12.47 2.72 -6.41
N LEU A 34 -11.58 3.60 -5.93
CA LEU A 34 -10.68 4.37 -6.78
C LEU A 34 -9.33 3.67 -6.88
N SER A 35 -8.85 3.44 -8.11
CA SER A 35 -7.48 2.96 -8.34
C SER A 35 -6.49 4.06 -7.96
N ARG A 36 -5.42 3.70 -7.23
CA ARG A 36 -4.37 4.64 -6.76
C ARG A 36 -2.97 4.27 -7.20
N GLY A 37 -2.74 3.00 -7.57
CA GLY A 37 -1.44 2.55 -8.05
C GLY A 37 -1.50 1.12 -8.53
N GLU A 38 -0.57 0.77 -9.41
CA GLU A 38 -0.42 -0.56 -9.97
C GLU A 38 1.07 -0.91 -10.04
N PHE A 39 1.41 -2.13 -9.62
CA PHE A 39 2.78 -2.64 -9.62
C PHE A 39 2.80 -4.01 -10.29
N HIS A 40 3.74 -4.24 -11.19
CA HIS A 40 3.96 -5.57 -11.76
C HIS A 40 4.87 -6.39 -10.83
N ALA A 41 4.36 -7.49 -10.28
CA ALA A 41 5.10 -8.33 -9.35
C ALA A 41 6.12 -9.26 -10.03
N ALA A 42 6.20 -9.25 -11.37
CA ALA A 42 7.04 -10.11 -12.22
C ALA A 42 6.76 -11.63 -12.13
N ALA A 43 6.11 -12.09 -11.06
CA ALA A 43 5.78 -13.49 -10.82
C ALA A 43 4.36 -13.68 -10.27
N HIS A 44 3.87 -14.92 -10.31
CA HIS A 44 2.55 -15.25 -9.76
C HIS A 44 2.56 -15.15 -8.24
N ILE A 45 1.69 -14.29 -7.71
CA ILE A 45 1.48 -14.17 -6.27
C ILE A 45 0.62 -15.33 -5.80
N THR A 46 1.10 -16.07 -4.81
CA THR A 46 0.43 -17.26 -4.28
C THR A 46 -0.07 -17.08 -2.86
N LYS A 47 0.58 -16.21 -2.08
CA LYS A 47 0.24 -15.96 -0.68
C LYS A 47 0.26 -14.46 -0.38
N LEU A 48 -0.66 -14.03 0.47
CA LEU A 48 -0.74 -12.67 0.98
C LEU A 48 -0.74 -12.71 2.50
N LEU A 49 0.08 -11.86 3.13
CA LEU A 49 0.11 -11.68 4.57
C LEU A 49 0.09 -10.19 4.92
N ARG A 50 -0.77 -9.79 5.86
CA ARG A 50 -0.80 -8.43 6.41
C ARG A 50 -0.06 -8.42 7.75
N LEU A 51 1.03 -7.66 7.83
CA LEU A 51 1.81 -7.51 9.06
C LEU A 51 1.72 -6.08 9.58
N ARG A 52 1.62 -5.92 10.90
CA ARG A 52 1.66 -4.60 11.53
C ARG A 52 3.09 -4.06 11.46
N MET A 53 3.24 -2.81 11.03
CA MET A 53 4.53 -2.13 11.07
C MET A 53 4.88 -1.75 12.50
N LEU A 54 6.15 -1.92 12.87
CA LEU A 54 6.68 -1.40 14.13
C LEU A 54 6.91 0.10 13.98
N SER A 55 6.65 0.86 15.05
CA SER A 55 6.94 2.30 15.06
C SER A 55 8.45 2.50 15.00
N THR A 56 8.93 3.12 13.94
CA THR A 56 10.32 3.58 13.82
C THR A 56 10.42 4.94 14.51
N SER A 57 10.29 4.99 15.85
CA SER A 57 10.53 6.23 16.59
C SER A 57 12.04 6.50 16.66
N SER A 58 12.63 6.97 15.55
CA SER A 58 13.90 7.67 15.64
C SER A 58 13.61 9.02 16.27
N GLY A 59 14.08 9.23 17.50
CA GLY A 59 13.91 10.49 18.21
C GLY A 59 14.31 11.69 17.35
N GLN A 60 13.55 12.78 17.53
CA GLN A 60 13.64 14.10 16.89
C GLN A 60 12.60 14.38 15.80
N SER A 61 11.54 15.06 16.25
CA SER A 61 10.76 16.09 15.54
C SER A 61 10.18 15.73 14.16
N GLY A 62 8.95 15.25 14.17
CA GLY A 62 8.07 15.15 13.01
C GLY A 62 7.13 13.98 13.24
N ALA A 63 5.82 14.23 13.31
CA ALA A 63 4.82 13.24 13.69
C ALA A 63 4.97 11.94 12.88
N SER A 64 5.55 10.91 13.51
CA SER A 64 5.62 9.56 12.97
C SER A 64 4.20 9.06 12.71
N VAL A 65 3.89 8.75 11.45
CA VAL A 65 2.58 8.19 11.02
C VAL A 65 2.22 6.93 11.83
N SER A 66 3.24 6.24 12.38
CA SER A 66 3.04 5.05 13.19
C SER A 66 2.39 5.31 14.54
N ASP A 67 2.48 6.51 15.11
CA ASP A 67 1.96 6.76 16.47
C ASP A 67 0.45 7.05 16.47
N LYS A 68 -0.15 7.37 15.32
CA LYS A 68 -1.57 7.72 15.22
C LYS A 68 -2.38 6.85 14.27
N THR A 69 -1.75 6.01 13.45
CA THR A 69 -2.47 5.17 12.49
C THR A 69 -2.01 3.72 12.58
N ASN A 70 -2.96 2.80 12.43
CA ASN A 70 -2.68 1.36 12.32
C ASN A 70 -1.96 1.09 10.98
N CYS A 71 -0.64 1.30 10.93
CA CYS A 71 0.19 1.01 9.76
C CYS A 71 0.42 -0.49 9.62
N PHE A 72 0.09 -1.03 8.45
CA PHE A 72 0.33 -2.42 8.10
C PHE A 72 1.02 -2.50 6.74
N VAL A 73 2.01 -3.39 6.66
CA VAL A 73 2.63 -3.84 5.41
C VAL A 73 1.86 -5.02 4.85
N LEU A 74 1.79 -5.10 3.53
CA LEU A 74 1.36 -6.30 2.82
C LEU A 74 2.58 -7.00 2.26
N LEU A 75 2.69 -8.29 2.57
CA LEU A 75 3.70 -9.20 2.02
C LEU A 75 3.03 -10.15 1.05
N PHE A 76 3.71 -10.39 -0.05
CA PHE A 76 3.29 -11.27 -1.12
C PHE A 76 4.37 -12.33 -1.33
N GLY A 77 4.00 -13.59 -1.17
CA GLY A 77 4.85 -14.71 -1.58
C GLY A 77 4.57 -15.06 -3.03
N THR A 78 5.61 -15.20 -3.84
CA THR A 78 5.49 -15.55 -5.26
C THR A 78 5.92 -16.99 -5.53
N LEU A 79 5.51 -17.56 -6.67
CA LEU A 79 5.77 -18.96 -7.03
C LEU A 79 7.26 -19.27 -7.25
N ASP A 80 8.03 -18.28 -7.69
CA ASP A 80 9.49 -18.32 -7.88
C ASP A 80 10.27 -18.24 -6.56
N GLY A 81 9.59 -18.16 -5.41
CA GLY A 81 10.20 -18.12 -4.08
C GLY A 81 10.59 -16.71 -3.60
N SER A 82 10.31 -15.68 -4.40
CA SER A 82 10.52 -14.29 -4.01
C SER A 82 9.46 -13.83 -3.00
N VAL A 83 9.80 -12.76 -2.26
CA VAL A 83 8.87 -12.07 -1.36
C VAL A 83 8.83 -10.60 -1.75
N VAL A 84 7.65 -10.10 -2.07
CA VAL A 84 7.40 -8.70 -2.42
C VAL A 84 6.67 -8.03 -1.26
N CYS A 85 7.00 -6.77 -0.96
CA CYS A 85 6.30 -6.00 0.07
C CYS A 85 5.73 -4.69 -0.49
N VAL A 86 4.56 -4.32 0.02
CA VAL A 86 3.95 -2.99 -0.19
C VAL A 86 3.75 -2.37 1.19
N ALA A 87 4.51 -1.31 1.44
CA ALA A 87 4.46 -0.54 2.68
C ALA A 87 3.81 0.82 2.42
N PRO A 88 2.88 1.27 3.28
CA PRO A 88 2.41 2.65 3.23
C PRO A 88 3.55 3.59 3.62
N LEU A 89 3.75 4.63 2.83
CA LEU A 89 4.67 5.73 3.11
C LEU A 89 3.87 7.02 3.28
N ASP A 90 4.38 7.95 4.08
CA ASP A 90 3.88 9.32 4.06
C ASP A 90 4.30 10.01 2.76
N GLU A 91 3.51 11.00 2.33
CA GLU A 91 3.71 11.73 1.09
C GLU A 91 5.13 12.33 0.97
N LEU A 92 5.66 12.87 2.07
CA LEU A 92 6.97 13.51 2.06
C LEU A 92 8.09 12.48 1.89
N THR A 93 7.99 11.33 2.55
CA THR A 93 8.91 10.21 2.32
C THR A 93 8.77 9.64 0.91
N PHE A 94 7.54 9.49 0.40
CA PHE A 94 7.29 9.02 -0.97
C PHE A 94 7.92 9.96 -2.01
N GLN A 95 7.72 11.27 -1.89
CA GLN A 95 8.31 12.27 -2.79
C GLN A 95 9.84 12.26 -2.75
N LYS A 96 10.45 12.07 -1.57
CA LYS A 96 11.91 11.91 -1.45
C LYS A 96 12.41 10.70 -2.23
N PHE A 97 11.74 9.54 -2.12
CA PHE A 97 12.12 8.36 -2.89
C PHE A 97 11.94 8.56 -4.39
N LEU A 98 10.85 9.20 -4.80
CA LEU A 98 10.59 9.48 -6.21
C LEU A 98 11.70 10.32 -6.84
N MET A 99 12.12 11.40 -6.17
CA MET A 99 13.22 12.26 -6.64
C MET A 99 14.59 11.56 -6.71
N LEU A 100 14.80 10.45 -6.00
CA LEU A 100 16.04 9.67 -6.06
C LEU A 100 16.05 8.66 -7.22
N LEU A 101 14.88 8.35 -7.77
CA LEU A 101 14.69 7.38 -8.83
C LEU A 101 14.64 8.03 -10.23
N ASP A 102 14.50 9.36 -10.30
CA ASP A 102 14.56 10.20 -11.51
C ASP A 102 16.00 10.69 -11.79
#